data_AF-A0A7V4EKD6-F1
#
_entry.id   AF-A0A7V4EKD6-F1
#
_cell.length_a   1.000
_cell.length_b   1.000
_cell.length_c   1.000
_cell.angle_alpha   90.00
_cell.angle_beta   90.00
_cell.angle_gamma   90.00
#
_symmetry.space_group_name_H-M   'P 1'
#
loop_
_entity.id
_entity.type
_entity.pdbx_description
1 polymer ?
#
loop_
_entity_poly.entity_id
_entity_poly.type
_entity_poly.pdbx_seq_one_letter_code
_entity_poly.pdbx_strand_id
1 'polypeptide(L)'
;MTYPRPDRSNHTPQFTKTSERPYVDIGFAEGEMTDGRPYRAECWAEDGVTVLTFFFSNDGLEELSAEDLKDLLVREGLVVFAYPERRFAGVGSLVDPSGNQLYSVNVIVADEDTVYAESEVLLSQYPGQG
;
A
#
# COMPACT_ATOMS: atom_id res chain seq x y z
N MET A 1 7.97 -20.49 8.66
CA MET A 1 7.73 -19.29 9.48
C MET A 1 6.33 -18.82 9.16
N THR A 2 5.61 -18.24 10.12
CA THR A 2 4.28 -17.66 9.87
C THR A 2 4.41 -16.16 10.07
N TYR A 3 4.26 -15.39 9.00
CA TYR A 3 4.29 -13.93 9.06
C TYR A 3 2.94 -13.40 9.58
N PRO A 4 2.92 -12.36 10.41
CA PRO A 4 1.67 -11.79 10.89
C PRO A 4 0.92 -11.11 9.73
N ARG A 5 -0.42 -11.22 9.76
CA ARG A 5 -1.29 -10.45 8.87
C ARG A 5 -1.31 -9.00 9.35
N PRO A 6 -1.15 -8.01 8.45
CA PRO A 6 -1.35 -6.60 8.80
C PRO A 6 -2.72 -6.37 9.45
N ASP A 7 -2.73 -5.80 10.64
CA ASP A 7 -3.95 -5.38 11.33
C ASP A 7 -4.26 -3.92 11.00
N ARG A 8 -5.40 -3.68 10.35
CA ARG A 8 -5.88 -2.35 9.98
C ARG A 8 -7.20 -2.02 10.67
N SER A 9 -7.53 -2.70 11.77
CA SER A 9 -8.81 -2.56 12.49
C SER A 9 -9.05 -1.16 13.07
N ASN A 10 -8.00 -0.37 13.29
CA ASN A 10 -8.11 1.02 13.71
C ASN A 10 -8.20 2.03 12.54
N HIS A 11 -8.10 1.57 11.29
CA HIS A 11 -8.28 2.41 10.12
C HIS A 11 -9.77 2.58 9.84
N THR A 12 -10.26 3.79 10.05
CA THR A 12 -11.61 4.19 9.65
C THR A 12 -11.53 4.84 8.27
N PRO A 13 -12.10 4.21 7.22
CA PRO A 13 -12.03 4.75 5.87
C PRO A 13 -12.82 6.06 5.74
N GLN A 14 -12.27 6.99 4.98
CA GLN A 14 -12.82 8.31 4.71
C GLN A 14 -13.38 8.36 3.28
N PHE A 15 -14.70 8.46 3.11
CA PHE A 15 -15.30 8.47 1.77
C PHE A 15 -15.57 9.86 1.20
N THR A 16 -15.38 10.90 2.01
CA THR A 16 -15.64 12.30 1.62
C THR A 16 -14.52 13.20 2.11
N LYS A 17 -14.08 14.16 1.30
CA LYS A 17 -13.06 15.11 1.74
C LYS A 17 -13.60 16.04 2.82
N THR A 18 -12.79 16.29 3.84
CA THR A 18 -13.05 17.32 4.84
C THR A 18 -11.82 18.21 4.97
N SER A 19 -11.97 19.39 5.57
CA SER A 19 -10.82 20.29 5.80
C SER A 19 -9.74 19.67 6.70
N GLU A 20 -10.10 18.69 7.55
CA GLU A 20 -9.17 18.00 8.45
C GLU A 20 -8.58 16.72 7.83
N ARG A 21 -9.27 16.14 6.85
CA ARG A 21 -8.86 14.93 6.11
C ARG A 21 -9.12 15.15 4.62
N PRO A 22 -8.14 15.72 3.90
CA PRO A 22 -8.30 16.08 2.48
C PRO A 22 -8.12 14.88 1.52
N TYR A 23 -7.95 13.67 2.05
CA TYR A 23 -7.91 12.42 1.30
C TYR A 23 -9.26 11.67 1.32
N VAL A 24 -9.43 10.76 0.37
CA VAL A 24 -10.52 9.77 0.34
C VAL A 24 -9.99 8.38 0.11
N ASP A 25 -10.51 7.41 0.86
CA ASP A 25 -10.26 5.99 0.69
C ASP A 25 -11.17 5.43 -0.41
N ILE A 26 -10.54 4.77 -1.38
CA ILE A 26 -11.21 4.22 -2.58
C ILE A 26 -11.56 2.75 -2.34
N GLY A 27 -10.61 1.98 -1.83
CA GLY A 27 -10.78 0.55 -1.61
C GLY A 27 -9.52 -0.10 -1.05
N PHE A 28 -9.57 -1.41 -0.90
CA PHE A 28 -8.44 -2.17 -0.36
C PHE A 28 -8.32 -3.54 -1.02
N ALA A 29 -7.16 -4.16 -0.91
CA ALA A 29 -6.97 -5.56 -1.25
C ALA A 29 -6.18 -6.25 -0.15
N GLU A 30 -6.36 -7.56 -0.05
CA GLU A 30 -5.54 -8.43 0.79
C GLU A 30 -5.08 -9.61 -0.05
N GLY A 31 -3.87 -10.09 0.23
CA GLY A 31 -3.30 -11.23 -0.46
C GLY A 31 -2.10 -11.77 0.27
N GLU A 32 -1.33 -12.60 -0.42
CA GLU A 32 -0.13 -13.25 0.10
C GLU A 32 0.98 -13.14 -0.94
N MET A 33 2.18 -12.77 -0.50
CA MET A 33 3.41 -12.79 -1.31
C MET A 33 3.88 -14.24 -1.53
N THR A 34 4.76 -14.46 -2.50
CA THR A 34 5.28 -15.80 -2.83
C THR A 34 6.07 -16.46 -1.70
N ASP A 35 6.59 -15.69 -0.75
CA ASP A 35 7.27 -16.19 0.46
C ASP A 35 6.30 -16.56 1.60
N GLY A 36 4.99 -16.41 1.38
CA GLY A 36 3.94 -16.67 2.36
C GLY A 36 3.62 -15.49 3.27
N ARG A 37 4.19 -14.30 3.03
CA ARG A 37 3.87 -13.09 3.81
C ARG A 37 2.51 -12.50 3.39
N PRO A 38 1.53 -12.38 4.30
CA PRO A 38 0.29 -11.66 3.99
C PRO A 38 0.56 -10.17 3.79
N TYR A 39 -0.17 -9.56 2.86
CA TYR A 39 -0.16 -8.11 2.66
C TYR A 39 -1.57 -7.52 2.70
N ARG A 40 -1.62 -6.23 3.01
CA ARG A 40 -2.79 -5.37 2.82
C ARG A 40 -2.41 -4.23 1.89
N ALA A 41 -3.18 -3.98 0.86
CA ALA A 41 -3.07 -2.81 0.01
C ALA A 41 -4.27 -1.88 0.27
N GLU A 42 -4.02 -0.58 0.46
CA GLU A 42 -5.06 0.43 0.65
C GLU A 42 -4.91 1.49 -0.46
N CYS A 43 -5.97 1.68 -1.25
CA CYS A 43 -6.02 2.65 -2.33
C CYS A 43 -6.78 3.88 -1.85
N TRP A 44 -6.15 5.05 -2.00
CA TRP A 44 -6.70 6.33 -1.56
C TRP A 44 -6.23 7.45 -2.49
N ALA A 45 -6.92 8.58 -2.47
CA ALA A 45 -6.56 9.75 -3.26
C ALA A 45 -6.60 11.04 -2.46
N GLU A 46 -5.63 11.91 -2.69
CA GLU A 46 -5.50 13.23 -2.10
C GLU A 46 -5.05 14.22 -3.18
N ASP A 47 -5.70 15.38 -3.26
CA ASP A 47 -5.33 16.46 -4.20
C ASP A 47 -5.00 16.03 -5.64
N GLY A 48 -5.82 15.13 -6.19
CA GLY A 48 -5.69 14.65 -7.58
C GLY A 48 -4.70 13.50 -7.76
N VAL A 49 -3.96 13.12 -6.71
CA VAL A 49 -3.00 12.03 -6.71
C VAL A 49 -3.64 10.77 -6.13
N THR A 50 -3.56 9.67 -6.87
CA THR A 50 -3.96 8.33 -6.41
C THR A 50 -2.75 7.57 -5.90
N VAL A 51 -2.86 7.03 -4.70
CA VAL A 51 -1.81 6.30 -4.00
C VAL A 51 -2.31 4.91 -3.62
N LEU A 52 -1.46 3.91 -3.82
CA LEU A 52 -1.66 2.55 -3.35
C LEU A 52 -0.60 2.23 -2.30
N THR A 53 -1.02 2.09 -1.05
CA THR A 53 -0.13 1.80 0.08
C THR A 53 -0.16 0.32 0.40
N PHE A 54 0.98 -0.34 0.32
CA PHE A 54 1.15 -1.74 0.71
C PHE A 54 1.70 -1.84 2.14
N PHE A 55 1.06 -2.69 2.95
CA PHE A 55 1.46 -3.04 4.30
C PHE A 55 1.79 -4.52 4.37
N PHE A 56 2.94 -4.86 4.94
CA PHE A 56 3.37 -6.25 5.14
C PHE A 56 4.42 -6.31 6.24
N SER A 57 4.54 -7.45 6.91
CA SER A 57 5.52 -7.68 7.99
C SER A 57 6.95 -7.35 7.55
N ASN A 58 7.72 -6.69 8.41
CA ASN A 58 9.13 -6.42 8.16
C ASN A 58 10.07 -7.59 8.57
N ASP A 59 9.54 -8.67 9.17
CA ASP A 59 10.33 -9.79 9.66
C ASP A 59 11.19 -10.40 8.55
N GLY A 60 12.51 -10.36 8.71
CA GLY A 60 13.47 -10.87 7.73
C GLY A 60 13.72 -9.95 6.53
N LEU A 61 13.23 -8.71 6.56
CA LEU A 61 13.45 -7.66 5.56
C LEU A 61 14.12 -6.40 6.15
N GLU A 62 14.55 -6.43 7.41
CA GLU A 62 14.98 -5.26 8.18
C GLU A 62 16.22 -4.57 7.60
N GLU A 63 17.06 -5.35 6.91
CA GLU A 63 18.29 -4.90 6.25
C GLU A 63 18.05 -4.43 4.80
N LEU A 64 16.82 -4.56 4.28
CA LEU A 64 16.48 -4.10 2.94
C LEU A 64 16.40 -2.58 2.88
N SER A 65 16.95 -2.01 1.82
CA SER A 65 16.80 -0.59 1.54
C SER A 65 15.39 -0.27 1.03
N ALA A 66 15.07 1.03 0.98
CA ALA A 66 13.81 1.47 0.38
C ALA A 66 13.67 1.06 -1.09
N GLU A 67 14.78 0.98 -1.85
CA GLU A 67 14.75 0.51 -3.24
C GLU A 67 14.53 -1.00 -3.31
N ASP A 68 15.16 -1.78 -2.43
CA ASP A 68 14.94 -3.24 -2.36
C ASP A 68 13.47 -3.58 -2.04
N LEU A 69 12.80 -2.78 -1.21
CA LEU A 69 11.38 -2.95 -0.91
C LEU A 69 10.47 -2.58 -2.09
N LYS A 70 10.87 -1.63 -2.94
CA LYS A 70 10.18 -1.36 -4.22
C LYS A 70 10.39 -2.52 -5.19
N ASP A 71 11.61 -3.04 -5.28
CA ASP A 71 11.95 -4.21 -6.09
C ASP A 71 11.17 -5.45 -5.65
N LEU A 72 10.96 -5.62 -4.34
CA LEU A 72 10.11 -6.67 -3.80
C LEU A 72 8.69 -6.58 -4.36
N LEU A 73 8.03 -5.41 -4.31
CA LEU A 73 6.67 -5.26 -4.86
C LEU A 73 6.59 -5.59 -6.35
N VAL A 74 7.61 -5.22 -7.13
CA VAL A 74 7.69 -5.54 -8.56
C VAL A 74 7.86 -7.04 -8.77
N ARG A 75 8.76 -7.68 -8.01
CA ARG A 75 9.02 -9.12 -8.11
C ARG A 75 7.80 -9.96 -7.72
N GLU A 76 7.04 -9.51 -6.73
CA GLU A 76 5.78 -10.16 -6.32
C GLU A 76 4.62 -9.86 -7.30
N GLY A 77 4.85 -9.09 -8.37
CA GLY A 77 3.83 -8.74 -9.36
C GLY A 77 2.75 -7.79 -8.84
N LEU A 78 2.99 -7.14 -7.69
CA LEU A 78 2.02 -6.25 -7.05
C LEU A 78 1.99 -4.89 -7.74
N VAL A 79 3.10 -4.45 -8.33
CA VAL A 79 3.25 -3.14 -8.96
C VAL A 79 4.14 -3.23 -10.19
N VAL A 80 3.78 -2.52 -11.25
CA VAL A 80 4.63 -2.25 -12.42
C VAL A 80 4.82 -0.75 -12.54
N PHE A 81 6.04 -0.25 -12.35
CA PHE A 81 6.35 1.17 -12.53
C PHE A 81 6.51 1.51 -14.02
N ALA A 82 5.81 2.53 -14.49
CA ALA A 82 5.89 3.00 -15.88
C ALA A 82 7.26 3.60 -16.21
N TYR A 83 7.98 4.11 -15.21
CA TYR A 83 9.28 4.76 -15.35
C TYR A 83 10.33 4.08 -14.44
N PRO A 84 11.17 3.18 -14.97
CA PRO A 84 12.16 2.44 -14.18
C PRO A 84 13.14 3.34 -13.40
N GLU A 85 13.53 4.47 -14.01
CA GLU A 85 14.47 5.44 -13.42
C GLU A 85 13.82 6.35 -12.37
N ARG A 86 12.48 6.34 -12.27
CA ARG A 86 11.70 7.22 -11.38
C ARG A 86 10.54 6.46 -10.76
N ARG A 87 10.88 5.65 -9.75
CA ARG A 87 9.92 4.89 -8.96
C ARG A 87 9.35 5.77 -7.85
N PHE A 88 8.22 6.41 -8.16
CA PHE A 88 7.47 7.28 -7.26
C PHE A 88 6.82 6.49 -6.13
N ALA A 89 7.63 6.11 -5.15
CA ALA A 89 7.16 5.43 -3.95
C ALA A 89 7.97 5.84 -2.72
N GLY A 90 7.26 6.04 -1.61
CA GLY A 90 7.84 6.32 -0.30
C GLY A 90 7.71 5.12 0.63
N VAL A 91 8.78 4.80 1.35
CA VAL A 91 8.81 3.69 2.31
C VAL A 91 8.80 4.23 3.73
N GLY A 92 7.96 3.65 4.57
CA GLY A 92 7.92 3.90 6.02
C GLY A 92 7.78 2.60 6.79
N SER A 93 7.75 2.73 8.12
CA SER A 93 7.49 1.63 9.04
C SER A 93 6.45 2.06 10.07
N LEU A 94 5.66 1.10 10.55
CA LEU A 94 4.70 1.34 11.63
C LEU A 94 4.51 0.09 12.49
N VAL A 95 4.01 0.31 13.69
CA VAL A 95 3.45 -0.73 14.55
C VAL A 95 1.93 -0.69 14.37
N ASP A 96 1.33 -1.83 14.04
CA ASP A 96 -0.12 -1.95 13.87
C ASP A 96 -0.85 -2.17 15.22
N PRO A 97 -2.20 -2.17 15.26
CA PRO A 97 -2.96 -2.34 16.51
C PRO A 97 -2.73 -3.68 17.22
N SER A 98 -2.32 -4.71 16.49
CA SER A 98 -1.96 -6.03 17.04
C SER A 98 -0.50 -6.08 17.52
N GLY A 99 0.26 -4.98 17.35
CA GLY A 99 1.66 -4.88 17.75
C GLY A 99 2.65 -5.39 16.71
N ASN A 100 2.19 -5.69 15.49
CA ASN A 100 3.07 -6.17 14.43
C ASN A 100 3.89 -5.02 13.85
N GLN A 101 5.17 -5.29 13.57
CA GLN A 101 6.04 -4.37 12.87
C GLN A 101 5.85 -4.56 11.36
N LEU A 102 5.43 -3.49 10.69
CA LEU A 102 5.12 -3.52 9.26
C LEU A 102 5.97 -2.49 8.51
N TYR A 103 6.34 -2.83 7.28
CA TYR A 103 6.65 -1.82 6.28
C TYR A 103 5.36 -1.25 5.69
N SER A 104 5.38 0.04 5.37
CA SER A 104 4.41 0.70 4.51
C SER A 104 5.12 1.22 3.26
N VAL A 105 4.65 0.83 2.08
CA VAL A 105 5.20 1.29 0.79
C VAL A 105 4.09 2.03 0.05
N ASN A 106 4.19 3.35 -0.01
CA ASN A 106 3.22 4.25 -0.61
C ASN A 106 3.59 4.48 -2.06
N VAL A 107 2.91 3.80 -2.99
CA VAL A 107 3.16 3.90 -4.43
C VAL A 107 2.23 4.93 -5.04
N ILE A 108 2.78 5.95 -5.68
CA ILE A 108 1.99 6.88 -6.50
C ILE A 108 1.61 6.15 -7.78
N VAL A 109 0.31 5.91 -7.96
CA VAL A 109 -0.25 5.20 -9.11
C VAL A 109 -0.45 6.17 -10.26
N ALA A 110 -1.11 7.29 -10.00
CA ALA A 110 -1.41 8.29 -11.00
C ALA A 110 -1.65 9.66 -10.37
N ASP A 111 -1.51 10.71 -11.16
CA ASP A 111 -2.13 12.03 -10.92
C ASP A 111 -3.18 12.32 -12.00
N GLU A 112 -3.63 13.57 -12.12
CA GLU A 112 -4.64 13.98 -13.10
C GLU A 112 -4.19 13.82 -14.56
N ASP A 113 -2.88 13.82 -14.82
CA ASP A 113 -2.30 13.86 -16.17
C ASP A 113 -1.56 12.57 -16.54
N THR A 114 -1.03 11.84 -15.55
CA THR A 114 -0.02 10.79 -15.76
C THR A 114 -0.26 9.57 -14.89
N VAL A 115 -0.12 8.38 -15.49
CA VAL A 115 -0.01 7.11 -14.77
C VAL A 115 1.48 6.79 -14.56
N TYR A 116 1.87 6.61 -13.30
CA TYR A 116 3.25 6.32 -12.87
C TYR A 116 3.48 4.86 -12.52
N ALA A 117 2.44 4.15 -12.11
CA ALA A 117 2.49 2.73 -11.81
C ALA A 117 1.14 2.06 -12.08
N GLU A 118 1.19 0.79 -12.45
CA GLU A 118 0.02 -0.08 -12.59
C GLU A 118 0.05 -1.16 -11.51
N SER A 119 -1.12 -1.67 -11.14
CA SER A 119 -1.26 -2.77 -10.19
C SER A 119 -2.44 -3.65 -10.58
N GLU A 120 -2.25 -4.96 -10.50
CA GLU A 120 -3.32 -5.94 -10.74
C GLU A 120 -4.09 -6.30 -9.46
N VAL A 121 -3.83 -5.62 -8.33
CA VAL A 121 -4.57 -5.90 -7.10
C VAL A 121 -6.06 -5.57 -7.28
N LEU A 122 -6.91 -6.55 -7.01
CA LEU A 122 -8.35 -6.40 -7.13
C LEU A 122 -8.90 -5.73 -5.87
N LEU A 123 -9.25 -4.45 -5.99
CA LEU A 123 -9.77 -3.68 -4.88
C LEU A 123 -11.20 -4.11 -4.51
N SER A 124 -11.37 -4.43 -3.24
CA SER A 124 -12.65 -4.53 -2.55
C SER A 124 -13.08 -3.17 -2.02
N GLN A 125 -14.38 -2.92 -2.00
CA GLN A 125 -14.95 -1.75 -1.36
C GLN A 125 -14.88 -1.89 0.17
N TYR A 126 -14.72 -0.77 0.85
CA TYR A 126 -14.87 -0.73 2.29
C TYR A 126 -16.34 -0.92 2.69
N PRO A 127 -16.64 -1.65 3.79
CA PRO A 127 -18.00 -1.73 4.31
C PRO A 127 -18.55 -0.33 4.63
N GLY A 128 -19.77 -0.04 4.17
CA GLY A 128 -20.41 1.26 4.40
C GLY A 128 -20.17 2.31 3.32
N GLN A 129 -19.45 1.98 2.24
CA GLN A 129 -19.42 2.76 1.01
C GLN A 129 -20.74 2.50 0.24
N GLY A 130 -21.76 3.35 0.44
CA GLY A 130 -23.11 3.21 -0.13
C GLY A 130 -23.84 4.54 -0.25
#